data_AF-A0A6A6KUP9-F1
#
_entry.id   AF-A0A6A6KUP9-F1
#
_cell.length_a   1.000
_cell.length_b   1.000
_cell.length_c   1.000
_cell.angle_alpha   90.00
_cell.angle_beta   90.00
_cell.angle_gamma   90.00
#
_symmetry.space_group_name_H-M   'P 1'
#
loop_
_entity.id
_entity.type
_entity.pdbx_description
1 polymer ?
#
loop_
_entity_poly.entity_id
_entity_poly.type
_entity_poly.pdbx_seq_one_letter_code
_entity_poly.pdbx_strand_id
1 'polypeptide(L)'
;MIKQILGKLPRKPSKSSNNDSNNDGGVNAFSSLNSSHGPNSINTSKSSSISSKSTSGLGASRMNNGTIAPQSKSNQGKKSATVAGQVGPMLASGVYESLPNFRDVPSSERQSLFIRKLNMCCVVFDFSDPSKNLKEKDIKRQTLLELVDYISSVTSKFNEVTMQEITKMVAANLFRSLPSSNHDNKILETYDPEEEEPTMEPAWPHLQIVYEFLLRFVASTETDAKLAKRYIDHSFVLKLLDLFDSEDQREREYLKTILHRIYGKFMVHRPFIRKAINNIFYRFIFETERHNGIAELLEILGSIINGFALPLKEEHKLFLVRALIPLHKPKCVPMYHQQLSYCITQFVEKDFKLADTVIRGLLKYWPITNSSKEVMFLGELEEVLEATQPAEFQRCMIPLFRQIGRCLNSSHFQVAERALFLWNNDHIRNLITQNRNVILPVIFPALERNTRGHWNQAVQSLTLNVRKIFSDADQELFDECLVKFQEDEVKEREIQERRESTWKRLEDVAASKAISNEAVLVSRFASFVAITTVTSPHSTAGS
;
A
#
# COMPACT_ATOMS: atom_id res chain seq x y z
N MET A 1 -32.52 15.28 -0.63
CA MET A 1 -31.65 16.35 -1.14
C MET A 1 -30.21 15.83 -1.32
N ILE A 2 -29.94 14.96 -2.32
CA ILE A 2 -28.59 14.40 -2.56
C ILE A 2 -28.36 14.24 -4.08
N LYS A 3 -28.16 15.35 -4.80
CA LYS A 3 -27.84 15.36 -6.25
C LYS A 3 -26.99 16.57 -6.73
N GLN A 4 -26.28 17.25 -5.83
CA GLN A 4 -25.59 18.53 -6.14
C GLN A 4 -24.14 18.65 -5.60
N ILE A 5 -23.47 17.54 -5.24
CA ILE A 5 -22.08 17.57 -4.72
C ILE A 5 -21.17 16.56 -5.45
N LEU A 6 -21.25 16.53 -6.79
CA LEU A 6 -20.23 15.93 -7.67
C LEU A 6 -20.18 16.75 -8.96
N GLY A 7 -19.17 17.63 -9.08
CA GLY A 7 -19.11 18.55 -10.22
C GLY A 7 -18.05 19.66 -10.13
N LYS A 8 -16.81 19.33 -9.77
CA LYS A 8 -15.64 20.24 -9.90
C LYS A 8 -14.32 19.45 -9.87
N LEU A 9 -13.88 18.98 -11.04
CA LEU A 9 -12.48 18.65 -11.35
C LEU A 9 -12.18 19.22 -12.75
N PRO A 10 -11.00 19.84 -12.97
CA PRO A 10 -10.73 20.59 -14.20
C PRO A 10 -10.44 19.69 -15.40
N ARG A 11 -10.94 20.06 -16.58
CA ARG A 11 -10.59 19.45 -17.87
C ARG A 11 -9.33 20.12 -18.43
N LYS A 12 -8.44 19.33 -19.05
CA LYS A 12 -7.34 19.85 -19.89
C LYS A 12 -7.91 20.66 -21.07
N PRO A 13 -7.26 21.75 -21.51
CA PRO A 13 -7.75 22.58 -22.61
C PRO A 13 -7.66 21.87 -23.96
N SER A 14 -8.75 21.90 -24.73
CA SER A 14 -8.80 21.48 -26.12
C SER A 14 -8.28 22.57 -27.05
N LYS A 15 -7.50 22.21 -28.08
CA LYS A 15 -6.99 23.15 -29.09
C LYS A 15 -8.14 23.89 -29.78
N SER A 16 -8.05 25.22 -29.87
CA SER A 16 -8.92 26.05 -30.68
C SER A 16 -8.45 26.07 -32.14
N SER A 17 -9.33 25.71 -33.07
CA SER A 17 -9.13 25.92 -34.50
C SER A 17 -9.53 27.34 -34.90
N ASN A 18 -8.60 28.12 -35.43
CA ASN A 18 -8.89 29.27 -36.28
C ASN A 18 -8.25 29.03 -37.65
N ASN A 19 -8.92 29.46 -38.70
CA ASN A 19 -8.44 29.44 -40.09
C ASN A 19 -8.50 30.87 -40.63
N ASP A 20 -7.77 31.12 -41.73
CA ASP A 20 -7.81 32.34 -42.55
C ASP A 20 -7.21 33.62 -41.89
N SER A 21 -6.41 34.45 -42.58
CA SER A 21 -5.80 34.33 -43.91
C SER A 21 -4.65 35.36 -44.15
N ASN A 22 -3.91 35.16 -45.24
CA ASN A 22 -3.13 36.12 -46.05
C ASN A 22 -1.71 36.61 -45.65
N ASN A 23 -0.79 36.22 -46.55
CA ASN A 23 0.29 36.99 -47.23
C ASN A 23 1.74 37.13 -46.70
N ASP A 24 2.63 36.84 -47.66
CA ASP A 24 4.00 37.34 -47.94
C ASP A 24 5.14 37.16 -46.90
N GLY A 25 6.38 36.95 -47.39
CA GLY A 25 7.56 36.98 -46.49
C GLY A 25 8.93 36.58 -47.06
N GLY A 26 9.04 35.51 -47.86
CA GLY A 26 10.21 35.23 -48.72
C GLY A 26 11.57 34.74 -48.13
N VAL A 27 12.03 33.61 -48.70
CA VAL A 27 13.44 33.24 -49.04
C VAL A 27 14.44 32.78 -47.95
N ASN A 28 15.34 31.86 -48.35
CA ASN A 28 16.52 31.27 -47.68
C ASN A 28 16.21 30.27 -46.55
N ALA A 29 16.28 28.93 -46.68
CA ALA A 29 17.12 27.99 -47.45
C ALA A 29 18.49 27.63 -46.80
N PHE A 30 18.56 26.40 -46.26
CA PHE A 30 19.70 25.46 -46.33
C PHE A 30 19.20 24.01 -46.06
N SER A 31 20.00 22.98 -46.35
CA SER A 31 19.49 21.66 -46.78
C SER A 31 20.26 20.41 -46.32
N SER A 32 19.51 19.36 -45.92
CA SER A 32 19.87 17.91 -45.97
C SER A 32 18.59 17.08 -45.75
N LEU A 33 18.17 16.10 -46.58
CA LEU A 33 18.77 14.78 -46.94
C LEU A 33 18.85 13.82 -45.73
N ASN A 34 18.40 12.55 -45.70
CA ASN A 34 17.56 11.66 -46.54
C ASN A 34 17.02 10.54 -45.58
N SER A 35 15.88 9.84 -45.69
CA SER A 35 15.10 9.22 -46.79
C SER A 35 15.57 7.81 -47.24
N SER A 36 14.81 6.77 -46.82
CA SER A 36 14.68 5.35 -47.28
C SER A 36 14.12 4.52 -46.10
N HIS A 37 13.11 3.63 -46.15
CA HIS A 37 12.58 2.66 -47.12
C HIS A 37 13.45 1.41 -47.35
N GLY A 38 12.92 0.24 -46.96
CA GLY A 38 13.50 -1.09 -47.24
C GLY A 38 12.93 -1.72 -48.53
N PRO A 39 13.19 -3.02 -48.77
CA PRO A 39 12.04 -3.94 -48.86
C PRO A 39 12.29 -5.40 -48.40
N ASN A 40 11.19 -6.16 -48.39
CA ASN A 40 10.97 -7.60 -48.25
C ASN A 40 12.12 -8.59 -48.52
N SER A 41 12.09 -9.71 -47.78
CA SER A 41 12.37 -11.04 -48.34
C SER A 41 11.46 -12.11 -47.70
N ILE A 42 11.16 -13.17 -48.45
CA ILE A 42 10.31 -14.30 -48.05
C ILE A 42 11.18 -15.56 -48.03
N ASN A 43 11.06 -16.41 -47.00
CA ASN A 43 11.36 -17.83 -47.19
C ASN A 43 10.62 -18.76 -46.21
N THR A 44 10.24 -19.94 -46.70
CA THR A 44 9.49 -20.96 -45.97
C THR A 44 10.26 -22.27 -45.90
N SER A 45 10.42 -22.87 -44.72
CA SER A 45 10.79 -24.30 -44.62
C SER A 45 10.50 -24.95 -43.26
N LYS A 46 9.53 -25.87 -43.31
CA LYS A 46 9.54 -27.21 -42.68
C LYS A 46 10.20 -27.39 -41.30
N SER A 47 9.34 -27.45 -40.29
CA SER A 47 9.15 -28.62 -39.41
C SER A 47 10.27 -29.68 -39.33
N SER A 48 10.77 -29.92 -38.11
CA SER A 48 11.18 -31.25 -37.66
C SER A 48 10.79 -31.44 -36.19
N SER A 49 10.04 -32.51 -35.91
CA SER A 49 9.71 -32.95 -34.55
C SER A 49 10.53 -34.20 -34.23
N ILE A 50 11.22 -34.19 -33.08
CA ILE A 50 11.98 -35.35 -32.61
C ILE A 50 11.39 -35.81 -31.28
N SER A 51 10.67 -36.91 -31.34
CA SER A 51 10.32 -37.71 -30.16
C SER A 51 11.44 -38.71 -29.86
N SER A 52 11.70 -38.96 -28.58
CA SER A 52 12.53 -40.08 -28.14
C SER A 52 11.88 -40.77 -26.94
N LYS A 53 11.76 -42.11 -26.99
CA LYS A 53 10.99 -42.88 -26.01
C LYS A 53 11.41 -44.37 -25.99
N SER A 54 12.46 -44.68 -25.23
CA SER A 54 12.93 -46.03 -24.90
C SER A 54 13.94 -45.89 -23.73
N THR A 55 13.96 -46.55 -22.57
CA THR A 55 13.47 -47.83 -21.99
C THR A 55 14.65 -48.71 -21.53
N SER A 56 14.76 -48.86 -20.20
CA SER A 56 15.22 -50.06 -19.45
C SER A 56 16.65 -50.63 -19.59
N GLY A 57 17.30 -50.80 -18.42
CA GLY A 57 18.50 -51.63 -18.19
C GLY A 57 19.15 -51.23 -16.85
N LEU A 58 18.72 -51.74 -15.68
CA LEU A 58 19.09 -53.02 -15.05
C LEU A 58 20.60 -53.26 -14.87
N GLY A 59 21.04 -53.34 -13.60
CA GLY A 59 22.38 -53.78 -13.20
C GLY A 59 22.62 -53.60 -11.69
N ALA A 60 22.58 -54.69 -10.91
CA ALA A 60 22.79 -54.65 -9.46
C ALA A 60 23.46 -55.94 -8.92
N SER A 61 24.32 -55.79 -7.91
CA SER A 61 24.99 -56.85 -7.15
C SER A 61 24.83 -56.56 -5.63
N ARG A 62 24.52 -57.47 -4.68
CA ARG A 62 24.94 -58.86 -4.35
C ARG A 62 26.43 -58.95 -3.92
N MET A 63 26.86 -59.66 -2.87
CA MET A 63 26.33 -60.71 -1.96
C MET A 63 26.84 -60.47 -0.51
N ASN A 64 26.46 -61.09 0.63
CA ASN A 64 25.37 -61.96 1.17
C ASN A 64 25.35 -61.73 2.73
N ASN A 65 24.90 -62.53 3.73
CA ASN A 65 24.36 -63.89 3.98
C ASN A 65 23.57 -63.85 5.35
N GLY A 66 22.88 -64.87 5.90
CA GLY A 66 22.57 -66.23 5.41
C GLY A 66 21.77 -67.20 6.34
N THR A 67 21.61 -66.98 7.66
CA THR A 67 21.00 -67.96 8.61
C THR A 67 19.60 -67.54 9.11
N ILE A 68 18.47 -68.16 8.68
CA ILE A 68 17.88 -69.49 8.99
C ILE A 68 16.86 -69.43 10.16
N ALA A 69 15.76 -70.20 10.03
CA ALA A 69 14.47 -70.08 10.75
C ALA A 69 14.03 -71.49 11.29
N PRO A 70 12.75 -71.85 11.64
CA PRO A 70 11.46 -71.13 11.55
C PRO A 70 10.38 -71.38 12.66
N GLN A 71 9.19 -70.78 12.46
CA GLN A 71 7.83 -71.16 12.93
C GLN A 71 7.46 -71.24 14.43
N SER A 72 6.47 -70.42 14.83
CA SER A 72 5.12 -70.95 15.19
C SER A 72 4.05 -69.85 14.94
N LYS A 73 2.75 -70.16 15.16
CA LYS A 73 1.61 -69.27 14.83
C LYS A 73 0.92 -68.74 16.09
N SER A 74 0.58 -67.45 16.12
CA SER A 74 -0.42 -66.88 17.04
C SER A 74 -1.70 -66.51 16.28
N ASN A 75 -2.85 -66.53 16.95
CA ASN A 75 -4.16 -66.34 16.29
C ASN A 75 -5.11 -65.51 17.18
N GLN A 76 -5.99 -64.75 16.52
CA GLN A 76 -7.12 -63.97 17.06
C GLN A 76 -6.82 -62.91 18.15
N GLY A 77 -6.88 -61.63 17.73
CA GLY A 77 -7.10 -60.49 18.63
C GLY A 77 -8.15 -59.56 18.02
N LYS A 78 -9.30 -59.38 18.67
CA LYS A 78 -10.39 -58.49 18.19
C LYS A 78 -9.93 -57.03 18.22
N LYS A 79 -10.09 -56.28 17.12
CA LYS A 79 -10.00 -54.82 17.12
C LYS A 79 -11.38 -54.21 17.09
N SER A 80 -11.64 -53.29 18.02
CA SER A 80 -12.82 -52.42 18.00
C SER A 80 -12.71 -51.39 16.88
N ALA A 81 -13.83 -51.00 16.28
CA ALA A 81 -13.86 -49.98 15.24
C ALA A 81 -13.94 -48.58 15.86
N THR A 82 -12.96 -47.73 15.57
CA THR A 82 -13.01 -46.28 15.85
C THR A 82 -13.65 -45.55 14.66
N VAL A 83 -14.80 -44.92 14.89
CA VAL A 83 -15.54 -44.19 13.84
C VAL A 83 -14.85 -42.87 13.52
N ALA A 84 -14.29 -42.76 12.31
CA ALA A 84 -13.88 -41.48 11.73
C ALA A 84 -15.09 -40.85 11.02
N GLY A 85 -15.67 -39.81 11.63
CA GLY A 85 -16.89 -39.17 11.12
C GLY A 85 -16.65 -38.30 9.89
N GLN A 86 -16.80 -38.87 8.69
CA GLN A 86 -16.96 -38.09 7.46
C GLN A 86 -18.33 -37.41 7.44
N VAL A 87 -18.38 -36.11 7.76
CA VAL A 87 -19.63 -35.33 7.75
C VAL A 87 -19.87 -34.67 6.39
N GLY A 88 -20.06 -35.50 5.36
CA GLY A 88 -20.52 -35.06 4.04
C GLY A 88 -22.05 -35.14 3.92
N PRO A 89 -22.77 -34.10 3.46
CA PRO A 89 -24.19 -34.22 3.14
C PRO A 89 -24.37 -35.14 1.93
N MET A 90 -24.81 -36.37 2.17
CA MET A 90 -25.02 -37.36 1.12
C MET A 90 -26.29 -37.02 0.32
N LEU A 91 -26.15 -36.21 -0.73
CA LEU A 91 -27.15 -36.16 -1.80
C LEU A 91 -27.12 -37.50 -2.53
N ALA A 92 -28.23 -38.23 -2.46
CA ALA A 92 -28.47 -39.38 -3.31
C ALA A 92 -28.46 -38.95 -4.80
N SER A 93 -28.18 -39.90 -5.70
CA SER A 93 -28.10 -39.65 -7.15
C SER A 93 -29.37 -38.97 -7.67
N GLY A 94 -29.28 -37.66 -7.92
CA GLY A 94 -30.34 -36.81 -8.44
C GLY A 94 -29.73 -35.74 -9.33
N VAL A 95 -30.36 -35.50 -10.48
CA VAL A 95 -29.89 -34.53 -11.47
C VAL A 95 -30.01 -33.12 -10.89
N TYR A 96 -29.07 -32.23 -11.21
CA TYR A 96 -29.12 -30.82 -10.81
C TYR A 96 -30.12 -30.07 -11.71
N GLU A 97 -31.41 -30.29 -11.44
CA GLU A 97 -32.52 -29.83 -12.28
C GLU A 97 -32.93 -28.38 -12.01
N SER A 98 -33.43 -27.71 -13.05
CA SER A 98 -33.94 -26.34 -12.96
C SER A 98 -35.24 -26.25 -12.15
N LEU A 99 -35.23 -25.49 -11.06
CA LEU A 99 -36.42 -25.19 -10.26
C LEU A 99 -37.30 -24.11 -10.93
N PRO A 100 -38.65 -24.17 -10.82
CA PRO A 100 -39.58 -23.21 -11.43
C PRO A 100 -39.23 -21.73 -11.18
N ASN A 101 -39.60 -20.84 -12.10
CA ASN A 101 -39.34 -19.41 -11.96
C ASN A 101 -40.29 -18.78 -10.93
N PHE A 102 -39.86 -17.72 -10.24
CA PHE A 102 -40.71 -17.00 -9.28
C PHE A 102 -41.99 -16.39 -9.88
N ARG A 103 -42.01 -16.13 -11.19
CA ARG A 103 -43.20 -15.62 -11.90
C ARG A 103 -44.33 -16.63 -11.98
N ASP A 104 -43.98 -17.92 -12.15
CA ASP A 104 -44.92 -19.00 -12.45
C ASP A 104 -45.58 -19.59 -11.19
N VAL A 105 -45.14 -19.12 -10.01
CA VAL A 105 -45.49 -19.70 -8.70
C VAL A 105 -46.27 -18.68 -7.84
N PRO A 106 -47.36 -19.09 -7.14
CA PRO A 106 -48.15 -18.22 -6.27
C PRO A 106 -47.35 -17.54 -5.17
N SER A 107 -47.74 -16.33 -4.76
CA SER A 107 -47.03 -15.53 -3.76
C SER A 107 -46.82 -16.23 -2.41
N SER A 108 -47.71 -17.16 -2.03
CA SER A 108 -47.61 -18.01 -0.84
C SER A 108 -46.42 -18.98 -0.87
N GLU A 109 -46.06 -19.48 -2.06
CA GLU A 109 -45.01 -20.49 -2.25
C GLU A 109 -43.66 -19.88 -2.63
N ARG A 110 -43.61 -18.59 -2.98
CA ARG A 110 -42.36 -17.91 -3.36
C ARG A 110 -41.30 -17.97 -2.26
N GLN A 111 -41.68 -17.92 -0.98
CA GLN A 111 -40.70 -18.00 0.13
C GLN A 111 -40.10 -19.40 0.31
N SER A 112 -40.89 -20.47 0.17
CA SER A 112 -40.38 -21.84 0.23
C SER A 112 -39.55 -22.19 -1.01
N LEU A 113 -39.96 -21.70 -2.19
CA LEU A 113 -39.16 -21.77 -3.42
C LEU A 113 -37.83 -21.01 -3.30
N PHE A 114 -37.81 -19.84 -2.66
CA PHE A 114 -36.58 -19.08 -2.40
C PHE A 114 -35.60 -19.86 -1.52
N ILE A 115 -36.08 -20.47 -0.43
CA ILE A 115 -35.27 -21.33 0.44
C ILE A 115 -34.75 -22.58 -0.31
N ARG A 116 -35.56 -23.18 -1.20
CA ARG A 116 -35.14 -24.32 -2.02
C ARG A 116 -34.07 -23.92 -3.06
N LYS A 117 -34.23 -22.78 -3.74
CA LYS A 117 -33.23 -22.23 -4.68
C LYS A 117 -31.92 -21.85 -3.97
N LEU A 118 -31.99 -21.24 -2.77
CA LEU A 118 -30.80 -20.97 -1.93
C LEU A 118 -30.02 -22.25 -1.61
N ASN A 119 -30.70 -23.32 -1.17
CA ASN A 119 -30.06 -24.60 -0.87
C ASN A 119 -29.41 -25.24 -2.12
N MET A 120 -30.04 -25.13 -3.28
CA MET A 120 -29.47 -25.60 -4.54
C MET A 120 -28.18 -24.83 -4.89
N CYS A 121 -28.18 -23.50 -4.71
CA CYS A 121 -27.00 -22.65 -4.93
C CYS A 121 -25.84 -22.87 -3.93
N CYS A 122 -26.04 -23.60 -2.83
CA CYS A 122 -24.95 -24.02 -1.94
C CYS A 122 -23.98 -25.04 -2.60
N VAL A 123 -24.37 -25.70 -3.69
CA VAL A 123 -23.50 -26.63 -4.42
C VAL A 123 -22.43 -25.83 -5.17
N VAL A 124 -21.16 -25.97 -4.79
CA VAL A 124 -20.02 -25.38 -5.49
C VAL A 124 -19.59 -26.29 -6.64
N PHE A 125 -19.29 -25.70 -7.80
CA PHE A 125 -18.76 -26.40 -8.97
C PHE A 125 -17.29 -26.03 -9.17
N ASP A 126 -16.47 -26.99 -9.60
CA ASP A 126 -15.10 -26.75 -10.04
C ASP A 126 -15.08 -25.98 -11.38
N PHE A 127 -14.28 -24.92 -11.44
CA PHE A 127 -14.05 -24.08 -12.63
C PHE A 127 -12.64 -24.22 -13.22
N SER A 128 -11.72 -24.95 -12.58
CA SER A 128 -10.40 -25.27 -13.14
C SER A 128 -10.49 -26.11 -14.42
N ASP A 129 -11.60 -26.84 -14.60
CA ASP A 129 -12.03 -27.38 -15.89
C ASP A 129 -13.33 -26.68 -16.36
N PRO A 130 -13.26 -25.77 -17.34
CA PRO A 130 -14.44 -25.12 -17.91
C PRO A 130 -15.43 -26.09 -18.58
N SER A 131 -14.97 -27.23 -19.11
CA SER A 131 -15.78 -28.17 -19.89
C SER A 131 -16.68 -29.07 -19.05
N LYS A 132 -16.32 -29.31 -17.77
CA LYS A 132 -17.13 -30.12 -16.85
C LYS A 132 -18.37 -29.36 -16.37
N ASN A 133 -19.48 -30.09 -16.24
CA ASN A 133 -20.73 -29.65 -15.61
C ASN A 133 -21.33 -28.35 -16.23
N LEU A 134 -21.22 -28.18 -17.55
CA LEU A 134 -21.64 -26.96 -18.26
C LEU A 134 -23.13 -26.62 -18.05
N LYS A 135 -24.02 -27.63 -18.07
CA LYS A 135 -25.47 -27.42 -17.92
C LYS A 135 -25.81 -27.01 -16.49
N GLU A 136 -25.19 -27.69 -15.53
CA GLU A 136 -25.40 -27.53 -14.10
C GLU A 136 -24.85 -26.18 -13.61
N LYS A 137 -23.67 -25.79 -14.14
CA LYS A 137 -23.10 -24.44 -13.99
C LYS A 137 -24.06 -23.37 -14.51
N ASP A 138 -24.69 -23.56 -15.68
CA ASP A 138 -25.61 -22.55 -16.22
C ASP A 138 -26.95 -22.50 -15.46
N ILE A 139 -27.52 -23.64 -15.08
CA ILE A 139 -28.71 -23.73 -14.20
C ILE A 139 -28.45 -23.01 -12.87
N LYS A 140 -27.25 -23.17 -12.27
CA LYS A 140 -26.86 -22.41 -11.07
C LYS A 140 -26.73 -20.92 -11.35
N ARG A 141 -26.09 -20.53 -12.46
CA ARG A 141 -25.92 -19.12 -12.87
C ARG A 141 -27.27 -18.42 -13.01
N GLN A 142 -28.21 -19.03 -13.75
CA GLN A 142 -29.56 -18.51 -13.94
C GLN A 142 -30.36 -18.47 -12.61
N THR A 143 -30.22 -19.49 -11.76
CA THR A 143 -30.86 -19.48 -10.43
C THR A 143 -30.32 -18.36 -9.55
N LEU A 144 -29.00 -18.09 -9.56
CA LEU A 144 -28.40 -16.99 -8.81
C LEU A 144 -28.91 -15.62 -9.30
N LEU A 145 -29.10 -15.43 -10.61
CA LEU A 145 -29.71 -14.20 -11.15
C LEU A 145 -31.15 -14.03 -10.66
N GLU A 146 -31.97 -15.09 -10.71
CA GLU A 146 -33.33 -15.05 -10.18
C GLU A 146 -33.39 -14.74 -8.67
N LEU A 147 -32.39 -15.19 -7.89
CA LEU A 147 -32.27 -14.85 -6.48
C LEU A 147 -31.90 -13.37 -6.25
N VAL A 148 -31.07 -12.77 -7.12
CA VAL A 148 -30.74 -11.33 -7.10
C VAL A 148 -31.96 -10.47 -7.46
N ASP A 149 -32.73 -10.86 -8.48
CA ASP A 149 -33.96 -10.16 -8.86
C ASP A 149 -35.04 -10.29 -7.76
N TYR A 150 -35.19 -11.48 -7.16
CA TYR A 150 -36.13 -11.69 -6.06
C TYR A 150 -35.76 -10.85 -4.84
N ILE A 151 -34.51 -10.91 -4.35
CA ILE A 151 -34.10 -10.15 -3.16
C ILE A 151 -34.12 -8.62 -3.37
N SER A 152 -34.07 -8.17 -4.63
CA SER A 152 -34.23 -6.76 -5.00
C SER A 152 -35.69 -6.31 -5.15
N SER A 153 -36.65 -7.23 -5.22
CA SER A 153 -38.09 -6.95 -5.39
C SER A 153 -38.95 -7.30 -4.17
N VAL A 154 -38.42 -8.05 -3.20
CA VAL A 154 -39.07 -8.33 -1.92
C VAL A 154 -39.20 -7.06 -1.07
N THR A 155 -40.44 -6.72 -0.73
CA THR A 155 -40.82 -5.61 0.16
C THR A 155 -41.21 -6.06 1.58
N SER A 156 -41.02 -7.35 1.90
CA SER A 156 -41.29 -7.93 3.22
C SER A 156 -40.00 -8.31 3.95
N LYS A 157 -40.02 -8.20 5.29
CA LYS A 157 -38.86 -8.53 6.11
C LYS A 157 -38.51 -10.01 6.04
N PHE A 158 -37.23 -10.30 5.86
CA PHE A 158 -36.70 -11.67 5.90
C PHE A 158 -36.88 -12.26 7.31
N ASN A 159 -37.43 -13.46 7.41
CA ASN A 159 -37.55 -14.17 8.68
C ASN A 159 -36.24 -14.90 9.05
N GLU A 160 -36.20 -15.46 10.25
CA GLU A 160 -35.00 -16.08 10.82
C GLU A 160 -34.45 -17.24 9.98
N VAL A 161 -35.34 -18.12 9.48
CA VAL A 161 -34.98 -19.23 8.58
C VAL A 161 -34.40 -18.71 7.25
N THR A 162 -35.01 -17.68 6.67
CA THR A 162 -34.52 -17.08 5.42
C THR A 162 -33.15 -16.41 5.62
N MET A 163 -32.89 -15.74 6.75
CA MET A 163 -31.57 -15.17 7.05
C MET A 163 -30.48 -16.24 7.23
N GLN A 164 -30.80 -17.35 7.89
CA GLN A 164 -29.89 -18.49 8.06
C GLN A 164 -29.47 -19.08 6.71
N GLU A 165 -30.45 -19.33 5.83
CA GLU A 165 -30.21 -19.96 4.53
C GLU A 165 -29.53 -19.02 3.52
N ILE A 166 -29.80 -17.70 3.59
CA ILE A 166 -29.00 -16.67 2.88
C ILE A 166 -27.53 -16.74 3.30
N THR A 167 -27.27 -16.69 4.61
CA THR A 167 -25.90 -16.63 5.15
C THR A 167 -25.13 -17.91 4.85
N LYS A 168 -25.80 -19.06 4.92
CA LYS A 168 -25.27 -20.38 4.55
C LYS A 168 -24.90 -20.48 3.07
N MET A 169 -25.77 -20.03 2.16
CA MET A 169 -25.50 -20.03 0.72
C MET A 169 -24.31 -19.12 0.37
N VAL A 170 -24.26 -17.92 0.94
CA VAL A 170 -23.14 -16.98 0.81
C VAL A 170 -21.84 -17.60 1.34
N ALA A 171 -21.85 -18.13 2.56
CA ALA A 171 -20.68 -18.71 3.20
C ALA A 171 -20.13 -19.93 2.44
N ALA A 172 -20.99 -20.78 1.90
CA ALA A 172 -20.60 -21.95 1.12
C ALA A 172 -19.93 -21.60 -0.22
N ASN A 173 -20.24 -20.44 -0.80
CA ASN A 173 -19.68 -20.01 -2.08
C ASN A 173 -18.45 -19.10 -1.93
N LEU A 174 -18.46 -18.15 -0.98
CA LEU A 174 -17.41 -17.13 -0.89
C LEU A 174 -16.22 -17.57 -0.02
N PHE A 175 -16.46 -18.19 1.14
CA PHE A 175 -15.45 -18.40 2.17
C PHE A 175 -14.56 -19.62 1.89
N ARG A 176 -13.71 -19.47 0.87
CA ARG A 176 -12.64 -20.40 0.48
C ARG A 176 -11.30 -19.95 1.04
N SER A 177 -10.36 -20.89 1.20
CA SER A 177 -8.94 -20.52 1.27
C SER A 177 -8.52 -19.99 -0.09
N LEU A 178 -7.92 -18.80 -0.14
CA LEU A 178 -7.29 -18.28 -1.34
C LEU A 178 -6.09 -19.19 -1.73
N PRO A 179 -5.73 -19.28 -3.02
CA PRO A 179 -4.52 -19.98 -3.43
C PRO A 179 -3.29 -19.43 -2.70
N SER A 180 -2.39 -20.29 -2.25
CA SER A 180 -1.09 -19.83 -1.76
C SER A 180 -0.26 -19.36 -2.95
N SER A 181 0.05 -18.07 -3.00
CA SER A 181 0.99 -17.51 -3.96
C SER A 181 2.40 -17.99 -3.61
N ASN A 182 2.77 -19.14 -4.21
CA ASN A 182 3.98 -19.93 -3.92
C ASN A 182 5.27 -19.26 -4.41
N HIS A 183 5.53 -18.03 -3.96
CA HIS A 183 6.79 -17.31 -4.16
C HIS A 183 7.82 -17.81 -3.15
N ASP A 184 8.18 -19.09 -3.26
CA ASP A 184 9.20 -19.76 -2.46
C ASP A 184 10.59 -19.15 -2.70
N ASN A 185 10.88 -18.07 -1.97
CA ASN A 185 12.22 -17.55 -1.67
C ASN A 185 13.19 -17.41 -2.87
N LYS A 186 12.69 -17.03 -4.05
CA LYS A 186 13.51 -16.78 -5.24
C LYS A 186 13.59 -15.29 -5.59
N ILE A 187 14.74 -14.71 -5.22
CA ILE A 187 15.25 -13.39 -5.65
C ILE A 187 14.40 -12.21 -5.14
N LEU A 188 14.63 -11.87 -3.86
CA LEU A 188 14.01 -10.75 -3.13
C LEU A 188 14.42 -9.33 -3.63
N GLU A 189 15.27 -9.25 -4.65
CA GLU A 189 15.91 -8.02 -5.13
C GLU A 189 15.49 -7.60 -6.55
N THR A 190 14.60 -8.35 -7.21
CA THR A 190 14.13 -8.04 -8.58
C THR A 190 12.63 -8.29 -8.78
N TYR A 191 11.88 -8.47 -7.68
CA TYR A 191 10.42 -8.52 -7.72
C TYR A 191 9.85 -7.09 -7.65
N ASP A 192 9.26 -6.61 -8.74
CA ASP A 192 8.37 -5.45 -8.72
C ASP A 192 6.91 -5.94 -8.64
N PRO A 193 6.17 -5.65 -7.56
CA PRO A 193 4.76 -6.00 -7.45
C PRO A 193 3.84 -5.34 -8.49
N GLU A 194 4.29 -4.27 -9.16
CA GLU A 194 3.48 -3.60 -10.19
C GLU A 194 3.60 -4.27 -11.59
N GLU A 195 4.50 -5.25 -11.75
CA GLU A 195 4.62 -6.09 -12.97
C GLU A 195 3.92 -7.45 -12.86
N GLU A 196 3.33 -7.82 -11.71
CA GLU A 196 2.65 -9.11 -11.50
C GLU A 196 1.25 -9.12 -12.16
N GLU A 197 1.07 -9.89 -13.24
CA GLU A 197 -0.23 -10.01 -13.95
C GLU A 197 -1.30 -10.64 -13.02
N PRO A 198 -2.41 -9.94 -12.68
CA PRO A 198 -3.31 -10.42 -11.63
C PRO A 198 -4.04 -11.72 -11.98
N THR A 199 -3.95 -12.73 -11.11
CA THR A 199 -4.68 -14.00 -11.29
C THR A 199 -6.19 -13.78 -11.25
N MET A 200 -6.86 -14.01 -12.38
CA MET A 200 -8.31 -13.89 -12.52
C MET A 200 -9.02 -15.13 -11.99
N GLU A 201 -9.96 -14.97 -11.06
CA GLU A 201 -10.67 -16.08 -10.40
C GLU A 201 -11.56 -16.88 -11.40
N PRO A 202 -11.29 -18.18 -11.66
CA PRO A 202 -12.06 -18.97 -12.63
C PRO A 202 -13.55 -19.12 -12.29
N ALA A 203 -13.93 -19.14 -11.01
CA ALA A 203 -15.31 -19.21 -10.56
C ALA A 203 -16.08 -17.87 -10.60
N TRP A 204 -15.45 -16.80 -11.11
CA TRP A 204 -16.05 -15.46 -11.20
C TRP A 204 -17.48 -15.41 -11.77
N PRO A 205 -17.86 -16.18 -12.82
CA PRO A 205 -19.23 -16.19 -13.36
C PRO A 205 -20.33 -16.63 -12.38
N HIS A 206 -19.97 -17.29 -11.27
CA HIS A 206 -20.88 -17.52 -10.13
C HIS A 206 -20.61 -16.54 -8.99
N LEU A 207 -19.35 -16.33 -8.62
CA LEU A 207 -18.97 -15.51 -7.46
C LEU A 207 -19.44 -14.06 -7.59
N GLN A 208 -19.36 -13.45 -8.79
CA GLN A 208 -19.89 -12.11 -9.04
C GLN A 208 -21.37 -11.98 -8.64
N ILE A 209 -22.18 -13.00 -8.93
CA ILE A 209 -23.62 -12.98 -8.66
C ILE A 209 -23.89 -13.22 -7.17
N VAL A 210 -23.07 -14.05 -6.49
CA VAL A 210 -23.14 -14.23 -5.03
C VAL A 210 -22.71 -12.95 -4.29
N TYR A 211 -21.70 -12.23 -4.79
CA TYR A 211 -21.30 -10.92 -4.27
C TYR A 211 -22.37 -9.85 -4.47
N GLU A 212 -22.97 -9.76 -5.66
CA GLU A 212 -24.10 -8.87 -5.92
C GLU A 212 -25.29 -9.22 -5.00
N PHE A 213 -25.61 -10.51 -4.84
CA PHE A 213 -26.66 -10.97 -3.93
C PHE A 213 -26.41 -10.57 -2.47
N LEU A 214 -25.18 -10.76 -1.97
CA LEU A 214 -24.78 -10.32 -0.62
C LEU A 214 -24.86 -8.79 -0.47
N LEU A 215 -24.43 -8.03 -1.49
CA LEU A 215 -24.53 -6.58 -1.51
C LEU A 215 -25.99 -6.11 -1.43
N ARG A 216 -26.90 -6.68 -2.24
CA ARG A 216 -28.34 -6.40 -2.18
C ARG A 216 -28.94 -6.77 -0.82
N PHE A 217 -28.61 -7.94 -0.26
CA PHE A 217 -29.08 -8.38 1.06
C PHE A 217 -28.68 -7.42 2.17
N VAL A 218 -27.40 -7.02 2.23
CA VAL A 218 -26.90 -6.10 3.25
C VAL A 218 -27.50 -4.71 3.08
N ALA A 219 -27.57 -4.20 1.84
CA ALA A 219 -28.08 -2.86 1.53
C ALA A 219 -29.60 -2.69 1.68
N SER A 220 -30.39 -3.76 1.49
CA SER A 220 -31.86 -3.74 1.57
C SER A 220 -32.38 -3.17 2.90
N THR A 221 -33.47 -2.39 2.85
CA THR A 221 -34.17 -1.87 4.04
C THR A 221 -34.83 -2.97 4.85
N GLU A 222 -35.24 -4.07 4.21
CA GLU A 222 -36.04 -5.14 4.83
C GLU A 222 -35.20 -6.16 5.63
N THR A 223 -33.87 -6.12 5.47
CA THR A 223 -32.93 -6.88 6.30
C THR A 223 -32.77 -6.20 7.66
N ASP A 224 -33.58 -6.63 8.65
CA ASP A 224 -33.54 -6.12 10.02
C ASP A 224 -32.18 -6.36 10.70
N ALA A 225 -31.48 -5.27 11.02
CA ALA A 225 -30.16 -5.32 11.64
C ALA A 225 -30.14 -5.94 13.05
N LYS A 226 -31.28 -5.99 13.77
CA LYS A 226 -31.38 -6.63 15.08
C LYS A 226 -31.39 -8.16 14.99
N LEU A 227 -31.88 -8.71 13.88
CA LEU A 227 -31.93 -10.15 13.61
C LEU A 227 -30.69 -10.61 12.82
N ALA A 228 -30.35 -9.92 11.73
CA ALA A 228 -29.25 -10.32 10.85
C ALA A 228 -27.87 -10.33 11.52
N LYS A 229 -27.65 -9.54 12.59
CA LYS A 229 -26.42 -9.59 13.42
C LYS A 229 -26.20 -10.92 14.17
N ARG A 230 -27.18 -11.84 14.17
CA ARG A 230 -27.03 -13.22 14.68
C ARG A 230 -26.31 -14.13 13.68
N TYR A 231 -26.30 -13.75 12.40
CA TYR A 231 -25.82 -14.55 11.28
C TYR A 231 -24.60 -13.92 10.59
N ILE A 232 -24.62 -12.60 10.41
CA ILE A 232 -23.43 -11.81 10.10
C ILE A 232 -22.71 -11.57 11.43
N ASP A 233 -22.02 -12.59 11.94
CA ASP A 233 -21.33 -12.56 13.22
C ASP A 233 -19.84 -12.18 13.05
N HIS A 234 -19.04 -12.30 14.13
CA HIS A 234 -17.61 -12.03 14.05
C HIS A 234 -16.83 -13.08 13.23
N SER A 235 -17.29 -14.34 13.13
CA SER A 235 -16.68 -15.32 12.24
C SER A 235 -16.95 -15.03 10.76
N PHE A 236 -18.18 -14.62 10.43
CA PHE A 236 -18.54 -14.16 9.08
C PHE A 236 -17.72 -12.94 8.67
N VAL A 237 -17.61 -11.94 9.55
CA VAL A 237 -16.84 -10.71 9.27
C VAL A 237 -15.34 -11.00 9.15
N LEU A 238 -14.78 -11.93 9.94
CA LEU A 238 -13.38 -12.33 9.81
C LEU A 238 -13.12 -13.02 8.46
N LYS A 239 -13.94 -14.01 8.09
CA LYS A 239 -13.81 -14.71 6.80
C LYS A 239 -14.05 -13.80 5.58
N LEU A 240 -14.85 -12.75 5.73
CA LEU A 240 -15.02 -11.72 4.70
C LEU A 240 -13.78 -10.81 4.59
N LEU A 241 -13.08 -10.56 5.70
CA LEU A 241 -11.82 -9.82 5.72
C LEU A 241 -10.66 -10.64 5.14
N ASP A 242 -10.59 -11.95 5.43
CA ASP A 242 -9.57 -12.85 4.90
C ASP A 242 -9.55 -12.88 3.34
N LEU A 243 -10.69 -12.60 2.70
CA LEU A 243 -10.82 -12.55 1.24
C LEU A 243 -10.26 -11.26 0.59
N PHE A 244 -9.94 -10.22 1.37
CA PHE A 244 -9.30 -9.01 0.81
C PHE A 244 -7.90 -9.27 0.27
N ASP A 245 -7.26 -10.39 0.64
CA ASP A 245 -5.97 -10.81 0.09
C ASP A 245 -6.10 -11.47 -1.31
N SER A 246 -7.30 -11.52 -1.90
CA SER A 246 -7.52 -12.04 -3.25
C SER A 246 -6.79 -11.19 -4.30
N GLU A 247 -6.14 -11.84 -5.26
CA GLU A 247 -5.42 -11.20 -6.37
C GLU A 247 -6.39 -10.52 -7.37
N ASP A 248 -7.64 -10.97 -7.43
CA ASP A 248 -8.66 -10.44 -8.34
C ASP A 248 -9.24 -9.10 -7.85
N GLN A 249 -8.86 -8.00 -8.51
CA GLN A 249 -9.33 -6.65 -8.21
C GLN A 249 -10.87 -6.51 -8.19
N ARG A 250 -11.59 -7.36 -8.96
CA ARG A 250 -13.06 -7.33 -9.04
C ARG A 250 -13.68 -7.89 -7.75
N GLU A 251 -13.06 -8.91 -7.17
CA GLU A 251 -13.45 -9.46 -5.88
C GLU A 251 -13.22 -8.42 -4.77
N ARG A 252 -12.04 -7.79 -4.75
CA ARG A 252 -11.70 -6.74 -3.76
C ARG A 252 -12.67 -5.55 -3.81
N GLU A 253 -13.11 -5.11 -4.99
CA GLU A 253 -14.08 -3.99 -5.11
C GLU A 253 -15.47 -4.33 -4.53
N TYR A 254 -15.94 -5.56 -4.73
CA TYR A 254 -17.18 -6.05 -4.11
C TYR A 254 -17.03 -6.17 -2.59
N LEU A 255 -15.94 -6.77 -2.11
CA LEU A 255 -15.62 -6.89 -0.69
C LEU A 255 -15.56 -5.51 -0.01
N LYS A 256 -14.90 -4.53 -0.65
CA LYS A 256 -14.82 -3.13 -0.20
C LYS A 256 -16.21 -2.54 0.05
N THR A 257 -17.06 -2.63 -0.97
CA THR A 257 -18.42 -2.10 -0.93
C THR A 257 -19.28 -2.80 0.13
N ILE A 258 -19.21 -4.14 0.20
CA ILE A 258 -20.00 -4.94 1.14
C ILE A 258 -19.57 -4.70 2.58
N LEU A 259 -18.26 -4.70 2.88
CA LEU A 259 -17.73 -4.45 4.22
C LEU A 259 -18.08 -3.04 4.71
N HIS A 260 -18.01 -2.01 3.83
CA HIS A 260 -18.48 -0.67 4.18
C HIS A 260 -19.98 -0.66 4.52
N ARG A 261 -20.83 -1.34 3.74
CA ARG A 261 -22.27 -1.44 4.06
C ARG A 261 -22.51 -2.19 5.38
N ILE A 262 -21.75 -3.24 5.66
CA ILE A 262 -21.80 -3.96 6.95
C ILE A 262 -21.41 -3.04 8.11
N TYR A 263 -20.28 -2.33 8.01
CA TYR A 263 -19.82 -1.38 9.03
C TYR A 263 -20.85 -0.27 9.29
N GLY A 264 -21.42 0.29 8.22
CA GLY A 264 -22.46 1.32 8.30
C GLY A 264 -23.70 0.82 9.05
N LYS A 265 -24.26 -0.32 8.63
CA LYS A 265 -25.55 -0.84 9.11
C LYS A 265 -25.47 -1.55 10.46
N PHE A 266 -24.44 -2.37 10.69
CA PHE A 266 -24.31 -3.19 11.90
C PHE A 266 -23.37 -2.54 12.91
N MET A 267 -23.85 -1.49 13.58
CA MET A 267 -23.06 -0.68 14.52
C MET A 267 -22.31 -1.50 15.60
N VAL A 268 -22.85 -2.65 15.98
CA VAL A 268 -22.27 -3.58 16.96
C VAL A 268 -20.92 -4.18 16.52
N HIS A 269 -20.69 -4.39 15.22
CA HIS A 269 -19.42 -4.96 14.71
C HIS A 269 -18.35 -3.90 14.43
N ARG A 270 -18.67 -2.60 14.50
CA ARG A 270 -17.71 -1.51 14.23
C ARG A 270 -16.42 -1.59 15.07
N PRO A 271 -16.43 -1.94 16.37
CA PRO A 271 -15.18 -2.12 17.13
C PRO A 271 -14.39 -3.36 16.68
N PHE A 272 -15.08 -4.44 16.32
CA PHE A 272 -14.46 -5.68 15.85
C PHE A 272 -13.81 -5.49 14.47
N ILE A 273 -14.51 -4.87 13.52
CA ILE A 273 -14.00 -4.57 12.18
C ILE A 273 -12.73 -3.71 12.28
N ARG A 274 -12.75 -2.62 13.05
CA ARG A 274 -11.56 -1.78 13.25
C ARG A 274 -10.41 -2.56 13.89
N LYS A 275 -10.66 -3.42 14.89
CA LYS A 275 -9.62 -4.28 15.48
C LYS A 275 -9.05 -5.28 14.48
N ALA A 276 -9.89 -5.89 13.64
CA ALA A 276 -9.47 -6.89 12.66
C ALA A 276 -8.63 -6.27 11.53
N ILE A 277 -9.04 -5.11 10.99
CA ILE A 277 -8.25 -4.37 9.99
C ILE A 277 -6.90 -3.92 10.60
N ASN A 278 -6.88 -3.45 11.85
CA ASN A 278 -5.62 -3.12 12.53
C ASN A 278 -4.69 -4.33 12.65
N ASN A 279 -5.22 -5.53 12.91
CA ASN A 279 -4.42 -6.75 12.97
C ASN A 279 -3.84 -7.13 11.59
N ILE A 280 -4.62 -6.97 10.50
CA ILE A 280 -4.14 -7.17 9.12
C ILE A 280 -2.98 -6.19 8.84
N PHE A 281 -3.14 -4.90 9.18
CA PHE A 281 -2.09 -3.91 9.02
C PHE A 281 -0.84 -4.22 9.86
N TYR A 282 -0.98 -4.70 11.11
CA TYR A 282 0.19 -5.09 11.90
C TYR A 282 0.96 -6.26 11.28
N ARG A 283 0.27 -7.33 10.87
CA ARG A 283 0.90 -8.46 10.15
C ARG A 283 1.56 -8.00 8.84
N PHE A 284 0.90 -7.14 8.07
CA PHE A 284 1.46 -6.58 6.85
C PHE A 284 2.74 -5.75 7.10
N ILE A 285 2.74 -4.82 8.06
CA ILE A 285 3.86 -3.88 8.30
C ILE A 285 5.07 -4.58 8.97
N PHE A 286 4.84 -5.62 9.77
CA PHE A 286 5.86 -6.20 10.65
C PHE A 286 6.17 -7.68 10.43
N GLU A 287 5.35 -8.43 9.69
CA GLU A 287 5.53 -9.88 9.47
C GLU A 287 5.68 -10.27 8.00
N THR A 288 4.78 -9.80 7.10
CA THR A 288 4.72 -10.30 5.71
C THR A 288 5.19 -9.33 4.63
N GLU A 289 5.02 -8.00 4.80
CA GLU A 289 5.16 -6.96 3.76
C GLU A 289 4.43 -7.22 2.42
N ARG A 290 3.57 -8.24 2.35
CA ARG A 290 2.64 -8.56 1.25
C ARG A 290 1.22 -8.72 1.82
N HIS A 291 0.26 -8.05 1.19
CA HIS A 291 -1.19 -8.24 1.31
C HIS A 291 -1.87 -7.46 0.17
N ASN A 292 -2.76 -8.07 -0.60
CA ASN A 292 -3.28 -7.46 -1.83
C ASN A 292 -4.28 -6.30 -1.56
N GLY A 293 -5.21 -6.48 -0.62
CA GLY A 293 -6.31 -5.52 -0.39
C GLY A 293 -6.03 -4.33 0.54
N ILE A 294 -4.79 -3.84 0.64
CA ILE A 294 -4.46 -2.73 1.56
C ILE A 294 -5.13 -1.41 1.13
N ALA A 295 -5.17 -1.12 -0.18
CA ALA A 295 -5.80 0.09 -0.72
C ALA A 295 -7.30 0.14 -0.41
N GLU A 296 -8.03 -0.95 -0.66
CA GLU A 296 -9.47 -1.04 -0.46
C GLU A 296 -9.84 -0.95 1.03
N LEU A 297 -9.04 -1.55 1.92
CA LEU A 297 -9.21 -1.40 3.36
C LEU A 297 -8.99 0.06 3.81
N LEU A 298 -8.03 0.77 3.21
CA LEU A 298 -7.80 2.19 3.45
C LEU A 298 -8.94 3.09 2.92
N GLU A 299 -9.56 2.79 1.77
CA GLU A 299 -10.73 3.57 1.29
C GLU A 299 -11.92 3.48 2.25
N ILE A 300 -12.20 2.28 2.79
CA ILE A 300 -13.21 2.10 3.83
C ILE A 300 -12.83 2.91 5.07
N LEU A 301 -11.57 2.84 5.50
CA LEU A 301 -11.09 3.58 6.66
C LEU A 301 -11.16 5.10 6.48
N GLY A 302 -10.83 5.65 5.31
CA GLY A 302 -10.97 7.08 5.01
C GLY A 302 -12.41 7.56 5.18
N SER A 303 -13.38 6.78 4.68
CA SER A 303 -14.81 7.04 4.90
C SER A 303 -15.20 6.96 6.39
N ILE A 304 -14.64 5.99 7.13
CA ILE A 304 -14.84 5.84 8.58
C ILE A 304 -14.24 7.01 9.38
N ILE A 305 -13.05 7.48 9.00
CA ILE A 305 -12.32 8.59 9.65
C ILE A 305 -13.08 9.90 9.43
N ASN A 306 -13.59 10.15 8.22
CA ASN A 306 -14.46 11.30 7.98
C ASN A 306 -15.76 11.21 8.82
N GLY A 307 -16.26 10.00 9.06
CA GLY A 307 -17.38 9.72 9.97
C GLY A 307 -17.09 9.78 11.48
N PHE A 308 -15.87 10.13 11.93
CA PHE A 308 -15.58 10.25 13.36
C PHE A 308 -16.22 11.49 14.00
N ALA A 309 -16.77 11.29 15.21
CA ALA A 309 -17.24 12.38 16.07
C ALA A 309 -16.07 13.10 16.74
N LEU A 310 -16.25 14.40 16.99
CA LEU A 310 -15.30 15.22 17.75
C LEU A 310 -15.76 15.38 19.21
N PRO A 311 -14.83 15.43 20.20
CA PRO A 311 -13.38 15.29 20.06
C PRO A 311 -12.98 13.85 19.67
N LEU A 312 -11.90 13.72 18.89
CA LEU A 312 -11.38 12.41 18.49
C LEU A 312 -10.98 11.56 19.70
N LYS A 313 -11.49 10.34 19.75
CA LYS A 313 -11.15 9.36 20.78
C LYS A 313 -9.69 8.93 20.73
N GLU A 314 -9.13 8.61 21.88
CA GLU A 314 -7.76 8.09 22.00
C GLU A 314 -7.53 6.79 21.21
N GLU A 315 -8.54 5.92 21.12
CA GLU A 315 -8.48 4.72 20.25
C GLU A 315 -8.28 5.04 18.75
N HIS A 316 -8.62 6.25 18.30
CA HIS A 316 -8.42 6.69 16.91
C HIS A 316 -7.05 7.37 16.75
N LYS A 317 -6.59 8.14 17.76
CA LYS A 317 -5.24 8.73 17.79
C LYS A 317 -4.14 7.66 17.83
N LEU A 318 -4.34 6.63 18.67
CA LEU A 318 -3.45 5.46 18.70
C LEU A 318 -3.44 4.67 17.38
N PHE A 319 -4.56 4.63 16.66
CA PHE A 319 -4.62 4.00 15.33
C PHE A 319 -3.80 4.76 14.28
N LEU A 320 -3.94 6.09 14.22
CA LEU A 320 -3.09 6.95 13.38
C LEU A 320 -1.59 6.70 13.64
N VAL A 321 -1.18 6.76 14.91
CA VAL A 321 0.24 6.68 15.30
C VAL A 321 0.84 5.28 15.18
N ARG A 322 0.06 4.22 15.40
CA ARG A 322 0.57 2.84 15.43
C ARG A 322 0.34 2.02 14.16
N ALA A 323 -0.65 2.38 13.35
CA ALA A 323 -0.96 1.66 12.11
C ALA A 323 -0.77 2.54 10.86
N LEU A 324 -1.47 3.68 10.76
CA LEU A 324 -1.42 4.49 9.53
C LEU A 324 -0.03 5.09 9.26
N ILE A 325 0.59 5.75 10.25
CA ILE A 325 1.93 6.32 10.06
C ILE A 325 2.96 5.22 9.72
N PRO A 326 2.99 4.04 10.39
CA PRO A 326 3.85 2.92 9.98
C PRO A 326 3.50 2.23 8.65
N LEU A 327 2.32 2.42 8.05
CA LEU A 327 2.04 1.91 6.69
C LEU A 327 2.94 2.55 5.62
N HIS A 328 3.62 3.67 5.92
CA HIS A 328 4.63 4.23 5.02
C HIS A 328 5.97 3.45 5.03
N LYS A 329 6.13 2.40 5.88
CA LYS A 329 7.36 1.59 5.95
C LYS A 329 7.60 0.68 4.74
N PRO A 330 6.66 -0.20 4.32
CA PRO A 330 6.93 -1.24 3.32
C PRO A 330 7.38 -0.72 1.95
N LYS A 331 7.94 -1.59 1.10
CA LYS A 331 8.40 -1.20 -0.26
C LYS A 331 7.21 -0.86 -1.18
N CYS A 332 6.16 -1.68 -1.15
CA CYS A 332 4.94 -1.62 -1.98
C CYS A 332 3.97 -0.46 -1.66
N VAL A 333 4.43 0.59 -0.98
CA VAL A 333 3.64 1.82 -0.72
C VAL A 333 2.97 2.42 -1.97
N PRO A 334 3.58 2.45 -3.18
CA PRO A 334 2.93 2.95 -4.40
C PRO A 334 1.49 2.47 -4.61
N MET A 335 1.25 1.17 -4.38
CA MET A 335 -0.04 0.49 -4.62
C MET A 335 -1.20 1.01 -3.76
N TYR A 336 -0.92 1.71 -2.65
CA TYR A 336 -1.93 2.22 -1.71
C TYR A 336 -1.67 3.64 -1.18
N HIS A 337 -0.66 4.34 -1.71
CA HIS A 337 -0.21 5.64 -1.21
C HIS A 337 -1.32 6.70 -1.23
N GLN A 338 -2.11 6.76 -2.31
CA GLN A 338 -3.18 7.76 -2.44
C GLN A 338 -4.27 7.58 -1.37
N GLN A 339 -4.67 6.34 -1.12
CA GLN A 339 -5.65 5.97 -0.09
C GLN A 339 -5.11 6.26 1.32
N LEU A 340 -3.79 6.09 1.53
CA LEU A 340 -3.13 6.38 2.79
C LEU A 340 -3.01 7.88 3.05
N SER A 341 -2.51 8.66 2.09
CA SER A 341 -2.45 10.14 2.14
C SER A 341 -3.83 10.73 2.47
N TYR A 342 -4.88 10.24 1.80
CA TYR A 342 -6.25 10.62 2.10
C TYR A 342 -6.65 10.32 3.57
N CYS A 343 -6.31 9.15 4.10
CA CYS A 343 -6.57 8.82 5.51
C CYS A 343 -5.80 9.72 6.49
N ILE A 344 -4.55 10.07 6.17
CA ILE A 344 -3.68 10.91 6.99
C ILE A 344 -4.19 12.36 7.00
N THR A 345 -4.41 12.95 5.83
CA THR A 345 -4.96 14.31 5.68
C THR A 345 -6.33 14.42 6.33
N GLN A 346 -7.22 13.43 6.17
CA GLN A 346 -8.51 13.41 6.86
C GLN A 346 -8.40 13.31 8.39
N PHE A 347 -7.30 12.80 8.96
CA PHE A 347 -7.06 12.86 10.41
C PHE A 347 -6.64 14.27 10.86
N VAL A 348 -5.81 14.97 10.09
CA VAL A 348 -5.35 16.34 10.38
C VAL A 348 -6.51 17.34 10.27
N GLU A 349 -7.39 17.20 9.27
CA GLU A 349 -8.62 18.01 9.16
C GLU A 349 -9.54 17.91 10.40
N LYS A 350 -9.58 16.74 11.05
CA LYS A 350 -10.45 16.48 12.21
C LYS A 350 -9.88 16.98 13.54
N ASP A 351 -8.56 16.99 13.67
CA ASP A 351 -7.85 17.55 14.83
C ASP A 351 -6.45 18.03 14.40
N PHE A 352 -6.36 19.31 14.04
CA PHE A 352 -5.15 19.94 13.48
C PHE A 352 -3.89 19.77 14.35
N LYS A 353 -4.06 19.50 15.65
CA LYS A 353 -2.97 19.22 16.60
C LYS A 353 -2.23 17.91 16.28
N LEU A 354 -2.80 17.07 15.43
CA LEU A 354 -2.15 15.85 14.93
C LEU A 354 -1.12 16.15 13.82
N ALA A 355 -1.10 17.34 13.23
CA ALA A 355 -0.16 17.71 12.17
C ALA A 355 1.32 17.51 12.59
N ASP A 356 1.72 18.02 13.75
CA ASP A 356 3.08 17.83 14.28
C ASP A 356 3.44 16.34 14.46
N THR A 357 2.47 15.52 14.88
CA THR A 357 2.64 14.07 15.06
C THR A 357 2.77 13.34 13.72
N VAL A 358 1.97 13.72 12.72
CA VAL A 358 2.04 13.19 11.35
C VAL A 358 3.36 13.56 10.70
N ILE A 359 3.74 14.84 10.70
CA ILE A 359 4.97 15.34 10.06
C ILE A 359 6.20 14.67 10.70
N ARG A 360 6.28 14.55 12.03
CA ARG A 360 7.34 13.78 12.70
C ARG A 360 7.31 12.29 12.35
N GLY A 361 6.12 11.74 12.11
CA GLY A 361 5.93 10.37 11.62
C GLY A 361 6.54 10.14 10.24
N LEU A 362 6.23 11.00 9.27
CA LEU A 362 6.77 10.94 7.92
C LEU A 362 8.29 11.16 7.92
N LEU A 363 8.78 12.16 8.66
CA LEU A 363 10.22 12.41 8.83
C LEU A 363 10.98 11.23 9.48
N LYS A 364 10.32 10.43 10.33
CA LYS A 364 10.90 9.22 10.94
C LYS A 364 11.03 8.06 9.94
N TYR A 365 10.12 7.96 8.98
CA TYR A 365 10.09 6.89 7.96
C TYR A 365 10.57 7.36 6.58
N TRP A 366 11.25 8.51 6.51
CA TRP A 366 11.66 9.15 5.27
C TRP A 366 12.53 8.22 4.38
N PRO A 367 12.21 8.05 3.09
CA PRO A 367 13.00 7.20 2.19
C PRO A 367 14.39 7.78 1.94
N ILE A 368 15.42 6.95 2.09
CA ILE A 368 16.83 7.34 1.83
C ILE A 368 17.38 6.63 0.56
N THR A 369 16.75 5.54 0.14
CA THR A 369 17.23 4.66 -0.94
C THR A 369 16.25 4.48 -2.10
N ASN A 370 15.08 5.13 -2.06
CA ASN A 370 14.06 5.06 -3.12
C ASN A 370 13.50 6.45 -3.41
N SER A 371 13.97 7.05 -4.51
CA SER A 371 13.62 8.40 -4.94
C SER A 371 12.14 8.55 -5.36
N SER A 372 11.53 7.51 -5.92
CA SER A 372 10.10 7.52 -6.27
C SER A 372 9.25 7.65 -5.01
N LYS A 373 9.56 6.86 -3.98
CA LYS A 373 8.93 6.94 -2.67
C LYS A 373 9.21 8.27 -1.96
N GLU A 374 10.39 8.86 -2.14
CA GLU A 374 10.70 10.21 -1.61
C GLU A 374 9.83 11.30 -2.29
N VAL A 375 9.61 11.22 -3.61
CA VAL A 375 8.67 12.09 -4.34
C VAL A 375 7.23 11.90 -3.84
N MET A 376 6.81 10.68 -3.50
CA MET A 376 5.50 10.40 -2.88
C MET A 376 5.36 11.05 -1.50
N PHE A 377 6.36 10.90 -0.62
CA PHE A 377 6.40 11.54 0.71
C PHE A 377 6.37 13.06 0.61
N LEU A 378 7.07 13.66 -0.36
CA LEU A 378 7.00 15.10 -0.64
C LEU A 378 5.60 15.55 -1.13
N GLY A 379 4.83 14.65 -1.74
CA GLY A 379 3.44 14.87 -2.13
C GLY A 379 2.48 14.86 -0.95
N GLU A 380 2.47 13.80 -0.15
CA GLU A 380 1.69 13.72 1.10
C GLU A 380 2.02 14.87 2.05
N LEU A 381 3.30 15.22 2.18
CA LEU A 381 3.76 16.33 3.01
C LEU A 381 3.17 17.67 2.55
N GLU A 382 2.93 17.88 1.24
CA GLU A 382 2.24 19.07 0.76
C GLU A 382 0.77 19.09 1.20
N GLU A 383 0.05 17.97 1.04
CA GLU A 383 -1.36 17.84 1.48
C GLU A 383 -1.51 18.06 3.00
N VAL A 384 -0.58 17.51 3.80
CA VAL A 384 -0.56 17.68 5.26
C VAL A 384 -0.22 19.11 5.66
N LEU A 385 0.69 19.79 4.95
CA LEU A 385 1.03 21.19 5.22
C LEU A 385 -0.08 22.16 4.83
N GLU A 386 -0.84 21.88 3.77
CA GLU A 386 -2.06 22.62 3.41
C GLU A 386 -3.09 22.62 4.57
N ALA A 387 -3.27 21.46 5.22
CA ALA A 387 -4.15 21.33 6.37
C ALA A 387 -3.55 21.84 7.71
N THR A 388 -2.28 22.29 7.73
CA THR A 388 -1.57 22.63 8.97
C THR A 388 -1.75 24.10 9.38
N GLN A 389 -2.06 24.34 10.66
CA GLN A 389 -2.16 25.68 11.24
C GLN A 389 -0.79 26.24 11.69
N PRO A 390 -0.56 27.57 11.67
CA PRO A 390 0.73 28.18 12.00
C PRO A 390 1.34 27.77 13.35
N ALA A 391 0.51 27.64 14.40
CA ALA A 391 0.97 27.28 15.74
C ALA A 391 1.45 25.81 15.87
N GLU A 392 0.98 24.93 14.99
CA GLU A 392 1.45 23.53 14.90
C GLU A 392 2.66 23.43 13.97
N PHE A 393 2.64 24.15 12.84
CA PHE A 393 3.79 24.29 11.93
C PHE A 393 5.07 24.74 12.66
N GLN A 394 4.96 25.71 13.58
CA GLN A 394 6.09 26.19 14.39
C GLN A 394 6.74 25.10 15.26
N ARG A 395 6.04 24.02 15.61
CA ARG A 395 6.60 22.90 16.38
C ARG A 395 7.47 21.99 15.52
N CYS A 396 7.07 21.76 14.26
CA CYS A 396 7.74 20.84 13.35
C CYS A 396 8.69 21.51 12.34
N MET A 397 8.63 22.83 12.13
CA MET A 397 9.37 23.52 11.06
C MET A 397 10.89 23.27 11.05
N ILE A 398 11.57 23.23 12.20
CA ILE A 398 13.02 23.03 12.24
C ILE A 398 13.44 21.63 11.71
N PRO A 399 12.94 20.49 12.26
CA PRO A 399 13.26 19.18 11.69
C PRO A 399 12.71 18.98 10.27
N LEU A 400 11.57 19.58 9.94
CA LEU A 400 10.99 19.56 8.60
C LEU A 400 11.91 20.21 7.56
N PHE A 401 12.31 21.47 7.76
CA PHE A 401 13.11 22.20 6.78
C PHE A 401 14.57 21.72 6.73
N ARG A 402 15.07 21.03 7.77
CA ARG A 402 16.31 20.25 7.69
C ARG A 402 16.21 19.06 6.72
N GLN A 403 15.04 18.42 6.60
CA GLN A 403 14.85 17.35 5.63
C GLN A 403 14.55 17.90 4.23
N ILE A 404 13.72 18.95 4.10
CA ILE A 404 13.53 19.66 2.82
C ILE A 404 14.89 20.14 2.27
N GLY A 405 15.75 20.72 3.10
CA GLY A 405 17.12 21.13 2.72
C GLY A 405 18.02 19.99 2.21
N ARG A 406 17.75 18.73 2.57
CA ARG A 406 18.41 17.55 1.97
C ARG A 406 17.79 17.21 0.61
N CYS A 407 16.47 17.24 0.51
CA CYS A 407 15.74 16.98 -0.74
C CYS A 407 16.12 18.00 -1.84
N LEU A 408 16.25 19.28 -1.45
CA LEU A 408 16.76 20.37 -2.30
C LEU A 408 18.18 20.10 -2.84
N ASN A 409 19.00 19.33 -2.11
CA ASN A 409 20.37 18.96 -2.52
C ASN A 409 20.46 17.52 -3.06
N SER A 410 19.33 16.85 -3.29
CA SER A 410 19.32 15.54 -3.94
C SER A 410 19.82 15.67 -5.38
N SER A 411 20.73 14.79 -5.79
CA SER A 411 21.16 14.68 -7.19
C SER A 411 20.06 14.12 -8.10
N HIS A 412 18.99 13.56 -7.53
CA HIS A 412 17.84 13.03 -8.26
C HIS A 412 16.85 14.16 -8.56
N PHE A 413 16.85 14.66 -9.80
CA PHE A 413 16.17 15.90 -10.17
C PHE A 413 14.69 15.97 -9.75
N GLN A 414 13.93 14.86 -9.84
CA GLN A 414 12.51 14.83 -9.45
C GLN A 414 12.29 15.08 -7.95
N VAL A 415 13.24 14.71 -7.08
CA VAL A 415 13.17 14.97 -5.63
C VAL A 415 13.40 16.45 -5.35
N ALA A 416 14.45 17.03 -5.94
CA ALA A 416 14.77 18.44 -5.78
C ALA A 416 13.66 19.34 -6.39
N GLU A 417 13.15 18.99 -7.57
CA GLU A 417 12.01 19.66 -8.22
C GLU A 417 10.74 19.59 -7.37
N ARG A 418 10.36 18.38 -6.89
CA ARG A 418 9.16 18.21 -6.06
C ARG A 418 9.24 18.97 -4.73
N ALA A 419 10.43 19.08 -4.15
CA ALA A 419 10.68 19.87 -2.94
C ALA A 419 10.67 21.38 -3.21
N LEU A 420 11.18 21.85 -4.35
CA LEU A 420 11.12 23.26 -4.75
C LEU A 420 9.67 23.72 -5.04
N PHE A 421 8.83 22.83 -5.57
CA PHE A 421 7.41 23.14 -5.82
C PHE A 421 6.58 23.43 -4.55
N LEU A 422 7.08 23.12 -3.34
CA LEU A 422 6.41 23.53 -2.08
C LEU A 422 6.24 25.06 -1.96
N TRP A 423 7.04 25.86 -2.65
CA TRP A 423 6.90 27.33 -2.70
C TRP A 423 5.84 27.83 -3.70
N ASN A 424 5.39 26.98 -4.64
CA ASN A 424 4.31 27.33 -5.57
C ASN A 424 2.94 27.36 -4.86
N ASN A 425 2.80 26.59 -3.78
CA ASN A 425 1.61 26.59 -2.93
C ASN A 425 1.55 27.88 -2.08
N ASP A 426 0.42 28.59 -2.16
CA ASP A 426 0.24 29.88 -1.49
C ASP A 426 0.21 29.80 0.04
N HIS A 427 -0.46 28.80 0.61
CA HIS A 427 -0.54 28.62 2.07
C HIS A 427 0.80 28.22 2.66
N ILE A 428 1.47 27.24 2.04
CA ILE A 428 2.79 26.77 2.47
C ILE A 428 3.83 27.88 2.33
N ARG A 429 3.84 28.63 1.21
CA ARG A 429 4.71 29.81 1.06
C ARG A 429 4.44 30.86 2.13
N ASN A 430 3.18 31.12 2.49
CA ASN A 430 2.84 32.06 3.57
C ASN A 430 3.34 31.56 4.94
N LEU A 431 3.18 30.28 5.26
CA LEU A 431 3.74 29.67 6.48
C LEU A 431 5.28 29.81 6.54
N ILE A 432 5.96 29.62 5.40
CA ILE A 432 7.42 29.78 5.28
C ILE A 432 7.83 31.23 5.51
N THR A 433 7.23 32.19 4.78
CA THR A 433 7.62 33.61 4.84
C THR A 433 7.32 34.26 6.20
N GLN A 434 6.30 33.79 6.92
CA GLN A 434 6.01 34.21 8.30
C GLN A 434 7.06 33.71 9.31
N ASN A 435 7.76 32.60 9.02
CA ASN A 435 8.73 31.97 9.92
C ASN A 435 10.16 32.00 9.34
N ARG A 436 10.42 32.88 8.37
CA ARG A 436 11.68 32.99 7.62
C ARG A 436 12.92 33.15 8.50
N ASN A 437 12.83 33.87 9.62
CA ASN A 437 13.92 34.09 10.57
C ASN A 437 14.49 32.78 11.16
N VAL A 438 13.70 31.68 11.13
CA VAL A 438 14.13 30.35 11.54
C VAL A 438 14.35 29.43 10.34
N ILE A 439 13.53 29.54 9.30
CA ILE A 439 13.57 28.64 8.14
C ILE A 439 14.72 28.99 7.18
N LEU A 440 14.91 30.26 6.83
CA LEU A 440 15.92 30.68 5.86
C LEU A 440 17.34 30.27 6.29
N PRO A 441 17.82 30.52 7.53
CA PRO A 441 19.14 30.06 7.96
C PRO A 441 19.34 28.53 7.93
N VAL A 442 18.24 27.74 7.94
CA VAL A 442 18.30 26.27 7.88
C VAL A 442 18.45 25.75 6.44
N ILE A 443 17.86 26.43 5.45
CA ILE A 443 17.89 26.00 4.03
C ILE A 443 18.82 26.83 3.14
N PHE A 444 19.30 27.99 3.59
CA PHE A 444 20.19 28.84 2.79
C PHE A 444 21.44 28.08 2.26
N PRO A 445 22.15 27.25 3.07
CA PRO A 445 23.26 26.44 2.56
C PRO A 445 22.86 25.42 1.49
N ALA A 446 21.60 24.98 1.47
CA ALA A 446 21.08 24.09 0.44
C ALA A 446 20.85 24.87 -0.87
N LEU A 447 20.13 26.00 -0.77
CA LEU A 447 19.85 26.89 -1.91
C LEU A 447 21.13 27.38 -2.61
N GLU A 448 22.16 27.77 -1.85
CA GLU A 448 23.46 28.16 -2.42
C GLU A 448 24.16 27.00 -3.14
N ARG A 449 24.32 25.85 -2.46
CA ARG A 449 25.03 24.68 -3.02
C ARG A 449 24.32 24.13 -4.27
N ASN A 450 22.98 24.12 -4.30
CA ASN A 450 22.21 23.77 -5.49
C ASN A 450 22.44 24.78 -6.62
N THR A 451 22.27 26.09 -6.35
CA THR A 451 22.49 27.17 -7.33
C THR A 451 23.87 27.10 -7.99
N ARG A 452 24.92 26.75 -7.23
CA ARG A 452 26.31 26.69 -7.70
C ARG A 452 26.69 25.40 -8.43
N GLY A 453 25.96 24.29 -8.24
CA GLY A 453 26.47 22.96 -8.61
C GLY A 453 25.44 21.88 -8.97
N HIS A 454 24.14 22.16 -8.99
CA HIS A 454 23.16 21.15 -9.42
C HIS A 454 23.19 20.97 -10.95
N TRP A 455 23.31 19.72 -11.42
CA TRP A 455 23.52 19.41 -12.85
C TRP A 455 22.32 19.74 -13.76
N ASN A 456 21.09 19.74 -13.22
CA ASN A 456 19.88 20.00 -13.99
C ASN A 456 19.51 21.50 -13.94
N GLN A 457 19.42 22.12 -15.12
CA GLN A 457 19.15 23.55 -15.31
C GLN A 457 17.76 24.00 -14.82
N ALA A 458 16.74 23.13 -14.88
CA ALA A 458 15.40 23.45 -14.39
C ALA A 458 15.38 23.55 -12.87
N VAL A 459 16.07 22.63 -12.18
CA VAL A 459 16.24 22.66 -10.73
C VAL A 459 17.03 23.89 -10.28
N GLN A 460 18.08 24.30 -11.00
CA GLN A 460 18.77 25.58 -10.74
C GLN A 460 17.80 26.77 -10.86
N SER A 461 17.00 26.82 -11.95
CA SER A 461 16.04 27.91 -12.19
C SER A 461 14.98 28.00 -11.09
N LEU A 462 14.42 26.87 -10.67
CA LEU A 462 13.49 26.79 -9.54
C LEU A 462 14.15 27.22 -8.22
N THR A 463 15.42 26.86 -8.00
CA THR A 463 16.20 27.29 -6.82
C THR A 463 16.44 28.80 -6.82
N LEU A 464 16.73 29.40 -7.98
CA LEU A 464 16.84 30.85 -8.12
C LEU A 464 15.52 31.57 -7.83
N ASN A 465 14.38 31.01 -8.27
CA ASN A 465 13.05 31.53 -7.93
C ASN A 465 12.79 31.48 -6.41
N VAL A 466 13.15 30.38 -5.73
CA VAL A 466 13.02 30.27 -4.27
C VAL A 466 13.97 31.24 -3.54
N ARG A 467 15.23 31.39 -3.98
CA ARG A 467 16.15 32.42 -3.45
C ARG A 467 15.55 33.82 -3.59
N LYS A 468 14.95 34.14 -4.74
CA LYS A 468 14.27 35.42 -4.97
C LYS A 468 13.08 35.62 -4.03
N ILE A 469 12.23 34.61 -3.79
CA ILE A 469 11.10 34.72 -2.85
C ILE A 469 11.55 35.12 -1.44
N PHE A 470 12.73 34.69 -1.00
CA PHE A 470 13.29 35.11 0.28
C PHE A 470 13.91 36.51 0.25
N SER A 471 14.68 36.85 -0.79
CA SER A 471 15.27 38.19 -0.99
C SER A 471 14.21 39.29 -1.14
N ASP A 472 13.15 39.05 -1.94
CA ASP A 472 11.99 39.94 -2.10
C ASP A 472 11.20 40.13 -0.78
N ALA A 473 11.33 39.20 0.19
CA ALA A 473 10.61 39.24 1.46
C ALA A 473 11.43 39.80 2.63
N ASP A 474 12.76 39.63 2.62
CA ASP A 474 13.67 40.11 3.66
C ASP A 474 15.14 40.12 3.19
N GLN A 475 15.53 41.22 2.55
CA GLN A 475 16.87 41.37 1.99
C GLN A 475 17.96 41.40 3.07
N GLU A 476 17.72 42.03 4.22
CA GLU A 476 18.70 42.12 5.31
C GLU A 476 19.02 40.74 5.90
N LEU A 477 17.98 39.93 6.18
CA LEU A 477 18.16 38.54 6.63
C LEU A 477 18.81 37.66 5.55
N PHE A 478 18.51 37.89 4.27
CA PHE A 478 19.12 37.16 3.15
C PHE A 478 20.64 37.43 3.07
N ASP A 479 21.06 38.68 3.21
CA ASP A 479 22.46 39.06 3.18
C ASP A 479 23.22 38.61 4.44
N GLU A 480 22.59 38.63 5.63
CA GLU A 480 23.16 38.02 6.85
C GLU A 480 23.42 36.52 6.62
N CYS A 481 22.44 35.79 6.05
CA CYS A 481 22.60 34.37 5.72
C CYS A 481 23.71 34.12 4.69
N LEU A 482 23.90 35.03 3.72
CA LEU A 482 24.96 34.94 2.71
C LEU A 482 26.35 35.11 3.32
N VAL A 483 26.56 36.14 4.15
CA VAL A 483 27.83 36.38 4.85
C VAL A 483 28.16 35.19 5.75
N LYS A 484 27.19 34.75 6.57
CA LYS A 484 27.36 33.61 7.47
C LYS A 484 27.70 32.31 6.72
N PHE A 485 27.05 32.05 5.58
CA PHE A 485 27.36 30.88 4.77
C PHE A 485 28.79 30.94 4.21
N GLN A 486 29.28 32.11 3.77
CA GLN A 486 30.66 32.28 3.32
C GLN A 486 31.67 32.05 4.46
N GLU A 487 31.40 32.57 5.66
CA GLU A 487 32.22 32.27 6.83
C GLU A 487 32.25 30.77 7.16
N ASP A 488 31.10 30.10 7.09
CA ASP A 488 30.98 28.69 7.43
C ASP A 488 31.63 27.79 6.34
N GLU A 489 31.62 28.19 5.05
CA GLU A 489 32.43 27.55 3.99
C GLU A 489 33.94 27.66 4.25
N VAL A 490 34.41 28.78 4.82
CA VAL A 490 35.83 28.95 5.21
C VAL A 490 36.16 28.08 6.43
N LYS A 491 35.30 28.07 7.47
CA LYS A 491 35.47 27.23 8.67
C LYS A 491 35.44 25.73 8.33
N GLU A 492 34.55 25.28 7.45
CA GLU A 492 34.51 23.91 6.95
C GLU A 492 35.85 23.53 6.28
N ARG A 493 36.44 24.43 5.49
CA ARG A 493 37.75 24.23 4.83
C ARG A 493 38.90 24.16 5.83
N GLU A 494 39.00 25.10 6.77
CA GLU A 494 40.03 25.07 7.82
C GLU A 494 39.97 23.79 8.67
N ILE A 495 38.76 23.31 8.96
CA ILE A 495 38.55 22.06 9.70
C ILE A 495 39.02 20.86 8.88
N GLN A 496 38.79 20.87 7.56
CA GLN A 496 39.22 19.80 6.66
C GLN A 496 40.75 19.77 6.49
N GLU A 497 41.39 20.91 6.21
CA GLU A 497 42.86 21.04 6.13
C GLU A 497 43.54 20.59 7.44
N ARG A 498 42.93 20.89 8.60
CA ARG A 498 43.41 20.47 9.92
C ARG A 498 43.25 18.97 10.17
N ARG A 499 42.18 18.35 9.66
CA ARG A 499 42.00 16.88 9.67
C ARG A 499 43.04 16.20 8.79
N GLU A 500 43.23 16.66 7.56
CA GLU A 500 44.22 16.12 6.62
C GLU A 500 45.65 16.24 7.18
N SER A 501 46.00 17.39 7.78
CA SER A 501 47.28 17.59 8.47
C SER A 501 47.48 16.64 9.66
N THR A 502 46.39 16.29 10.36
CA THR A 502 46.42 15.34 11.49
C THR A 502 46.57 13.89 11.00
N TRP A 503 45.87 13.51 9.92
CA TRP A 503 46.02 12.20 9.28
C TRP A 503 47.41 12.00 8.70
N LYS A 504 47.93 12.97 7.95
CA LYS A 504 49.30 12.91 7.40
C LYS A 504 50.34 12.75 8.50
N ARG A 505 50.21 13.49 9.60
CA ARG A 505 51.11 13.34 10.77
C ARG A 505 50.99 11.95 11.42
N LEU A 506 49.82 11.32 11.40
CA LEU A 506 49.64 9.95 11.90
C LEU A 506 50.33 8.94 10.97
N GLU A 507 50.22 9.13 9.65
CA GLU A 507 50.90 8.33 8.63
C GLU A 507 52.42 8.46 8.72
N ASP A 508 52.96 9.67 8.87
CA ASP A 508 54.40 9.93 9.07
C ASP A 508 54.94 9.22 10.34
N VAL A 509 54.16 9.22 11.43
CA VAL A 509 54.49 8.51 12.68
C VAL A 509 54.38 6.99 12.54
N ALA A 510 53.44 6.49 11.73
CA ALA A 510 53.33 5.06 11.43
C ALA A 510 54.48 4.57 10.55
N ALA A 511 54.83 5.33 9.49
CA ALA A 511 55.90 5.01 8.57
C ALA A 511 57.28 5.02 9.26
N SER A 512 57.57 6.05 10.06
CA SER A 512 58.83 6.14 10.81
C SER A 512 59.00 5.00 11.82
N LYS A 513 57.91 4.51 12.44
CA LYS A 513 57.95 3.31 13.31
C LYS A 513 58.02 1.99 12.54
N ALA A 514 57.42 1.89 11.36
CA ALA A 514 57.58 0.72 10.50
C ALA A 514 59.04 0.54 10.04
N ILE A 515 59.78 1.63 9.87
CA ILE A 515 61.22 1.63 9.54
C ILE A 515 62.09 1.24 10.76
N SER A 516 61.64 1.47 12.00
CA SER A 516 62.46 1.22 13.21
C SER A 516 62.42 -0.21 13.76
N ASN A 517 61.59 -1.10 13.19
CA ASN A 517 61.51 -2.53 13.54
C ASN A 517 61.18 -2.87 15.01
N GLU A 518 60.67 -1.92 15.81
CA GLU A 518 60.22 -2.20 17.18
C GLU A 518 58.86 -2.93 17.16
N ALA A 519 58.79 -4.08 17.84
CA ALA A 519 57.59 -4.91 17.88
C ALA A 519 56.44 -4.23 18.66
N VAL A 520 55.23 -4.29 18.12
CA VAL A 520 54.07 -3.55 18.64
C VAL A 520 53.51 -4.21 19.92
N LEU A 521 53.89 -3.69 21.08
CA LEU A 521 53.18 -3.91 22.34
C LEU A 521 52.03 -2.89 22.50
N VAL A 522 50.82 -3.29 22.12
CA VAL A 522 49.61 -2.47 22.32
C VAL A 522 49.21 -2.46 23.80
N SER A 523 49.65 -1.44 24.54
CA SER A 523 49.07 -1.14 25.86
C SER A 523 47.65 -0.57 25.68
N ARG A 524 46.65 -1.18 26.34
CA ARG A 524 45.25 -0.73 26.28
C ARG A 524 45.07 0.59 27.02
N PHE A 525 44.99 1.70 26.29
CA PHE A 525 44.47 2.95 26.85
C PHE A 525 42.94 2.88 27.01
N ALA A 526 42.48 2.82 28.26
CA ALA A 526 41.07 2.89 28.62
C ALA A 526 40.65 4.35 28.80
N SER A 527 40.25 5.02 27.71
CA SER A 527 39.85 6.43 27.72
C SER A 527 38.45 6.66 28.30
N PHE A 528 38.32 6.67 29.63
CA PHE A 528 37.17 7.28 30.30
C PHE A 528 37.28 8.80 30.23
N VAL A 529 36.43 9.44 29.44
CA VAL A 529 36.33 10.90 29.39
C VAL A 529 35.47 11.38 30.56
N ALA A 530 36.11 11.89 31.61
CA ALA A 530 35.43 12.55 32.72
C ALA A 530 35.03 13.98 32.34
N ILE A 531 33.76 14.34 32.54
CA ILE A 531 33.25 15.69 32.30
C ILE A 531 33.51 16.54 33.54
N THR A 532 34.40 17.52 33.44
CA THR A 532 34.65 18.50 34.51
C THR A 532 33.92 19.81 34.22
N THR A 533 32.84 20.09 34.96
CA THR A 533 32.14 21.39 34.92
C THR A 533 32.97 22.49 35.58
N VAL A 534 33.05 23.65 34.93
CA VAL A 534 33.76 24.82 35.47
C VAL A 534 32.90 25.54 36.50
N THR A 535 33.45 25.83 37.66
CA THR A 535 32.94 26.81 38.63
C THR A 535 34.07 27.77 39.00
N SER A 536 33.76 29.08 39.03
CA SER A 536 34.71 30.14 39.34
C SER A 536 34.82 30.40 40.85
N PRO A 537 35.98 30.84 41.36
CA PRO A 537 36.14 31.19 42.76
C PRO A 537 35.57 32.58 43.06
N HIS A 538 34.78 32.71 44.13
CA HIS A 538 34.46 34.00 44.72
C HIS A 538 35.54 34.39 45.74
N SER A 539 35.91 35.67 45.76
CA SER A 539 36.91 36.24 46.65
C SER A 539 36.40 36.44 48.08
N THR A 540 37.31 36.34 49.05
CA THR A 540 37.09 36.76 50.45
C THR A 540 38.15 37.75 50.91
N ALA A 541 37.68 38.94 51.30
CA ALA A 541 38.38 39.92 52.11
C ALA A 541 37.28 40.72 52.85
N GLY A 542 37.55 41.21 54.05
CA GLY A 542 36.55 41.90 54.87
C GLY A 542 37.17 42.76 55.96
N SER A 543 36.29 43.32 56.81
CA SER A 543 36.45 44.59 57.55
C SER A 543 36.02 45.79 56.70
#